data_AF-A0A969ECW3-F1
#
_entry.id   AF-A0A969ECW3-F1
#
_cell.length_a   1.000
_cell.length_b   1.000
_cell.length_c   1.000
_cell.angle_alpha   90.00
_cell.angle_beta   90.00
_cell.angle_gamma   90.00
#
_symmetry.space_group_name_H-M   'P 1'
#
loop_
_entity.id
_entity.type
_entity.pdbx_description
1 polymer ?
#
loop_
_entity_poly.entity_id
_entity_poly.type
_entity_poly.pdbx_seq_one_letter_code
_entity_poly.pdbx_strand_id
1 'polypeptide(L)' 'MHWQVQHEGGHAVLWRFYQRLIHLRQTQPALKKLDKTCLQVSSRADEKLILIHRTSAANQVFLSTEL' A
#
# COMPACT_ATOMS: atom_id res chain seq x y z
N MET A 1 -25.44 -4.09 4.25
CA MET A 1 -24.09 -4.64 4.50
C MET A 1 -24.28 -6.03 5.12
N HIS A 2 -23.89 -7.11 4.42
CA HIS A 2 -23.91 -8.46 4.98
C HIS A 2 -22.69 -8.64 5.91
N TRP A 3 -22.80 -8.19 7.15
CA TRP A 3 -21.71 -8.23 8.15
C TRP A 3 -21.28 -9.67 8.50
N GLN A 4 -22.19 -10.64 8.35
CA GLN A 4 -21.98 -12.03 8.77
C GLN A 4 -20.95 -12.79 7.91
N VAL A 5 -20.77 -12.44 6.63
CA VAL A 5 -19.80 -13.10 5.73
C VAL A 5 -18.40 -12.50 5.78
N GLN A 6 -18.17 -11.43 6.55
CA GLN A 6 -16.84 -10.81 6.65
C GLN A 6 -15.78 -11.73 7.27
N HIS A 7 -16.22 -12.72 8.05
CA HIS A 7 -15.33 -13.62 8.78
C HIS A 7 -15.17 -14.99 8.09
N GLU A 8 -15.80 -15.20 6.93
CA GLU A 8 -15.81 -16.48 6.23
C GLU A 8 -15.16 -16.37 4.84
N GLY A 9 -14.37 -17.39 4.48
CA GLY A 9 -13.78 -17.55 3.15
C GLY A 9 -12.87 -16.38 2.71
N GLY A 10 -12.91 -16.05 1.42
CA GLY A 10 -12.06 -15.02 0.81
C GLY A 10 -12.29 -13.60 1.35
N HIS A 11 -13.50 -13.31 1.87
CA HIS A 11 -13.81 -11.99 2.46
C HIS A 11 -13.00 -11.71 3.71
N ALA A 12 -12.77 -12.72 4.56
CA ALA A 12 -11.94 -12.59 5.75
C ALA A 12 -10.47 -12.32 5.42
N VAL A 13 -9.95 -12.95 4.35
CA VAL A 13 -8.58 -12.73 3.89
C VAL A 13 -8.41 -11.30 3.40
N LEU A 14 -9.32 -10.84 2.55
CA LEU A 14 -9.29 -9.47 2.03
C LEU A 14 -9.45 -8.44 3.15
N TRP A 15 -10.35 -8.69 4.11
CA TRP A 15 -10.54 -7.82 5.26
C TRP A 15 -9.27 -7.69 6.10
N ARG A 16 -8.64 -8.81 6.47
CA ARG A 16 -7.37 -8.81 7.23
C ARG A 16 -6.24 -8.14 6.45
N PHE A 17 -6.20 -8.33 5.13
CA PHE A 17 -5.24 -7.67 4.26
C PHE A 17 -5.41 -6.15 4.30
N TYR A 18 -6.65 -5.64 4.16
CA TYR A 18 -6.91 -4.20 4.28
C TYR A 18 -6.60 -3.65 5.67
N GLN A 19 -6.96 -4.37 6.74
CA GLN A 19 -6.58 -3.98 8.10
C GLN A 19 -5.06 -3.82 8.24
N ARG A 20 -4.28 -4.74 7.65
CA ARG A 20 -2.83 -4.66 7.66
C ARG A 20 -2.30 -3.46 6.87
N LEU A 21 -2.87 -3.18 5.70
CA LEU A 21 -2.49 -2.01 4.88
C LEU A 21 -2.78 -0.68 5.58
N ILE A 22 -3.94 -0.56 6.23
CA ILE A 22 -4.30 0.62 7.02
C ILE A 22 -3.32 0.81 8.17
N HIS A 23 -3.02 -0.26 8.90
CA HIS A 23 -2.05 -0.21 10.00
C HIS A 23 -0.64 0.18 9.50
N LEU A 24 -0.20 -0.36 8.36
CA LEU A 24 1.07 -0.01 7.75
C LEU A 24 1.12 1.49 7.38
N ARG A 25 0.04 2.02 6.78
CA ARG A 25 -0.05 3.44 6.44
C ARG A 25 0.03 4.34 7.66
N GLN A 26 -0.55 3.93 8.78
CA GLN A 26 -0.55 4.72 10.03
C GLN A 26 0.79 4.67 10.76
N THR A 27 1.50 3.54 10.68
CA THR A 27 2.75 3.30 11.43
C THR A 27 4.00 3.72 10.69
N GLN A 28 4.01 3.69 9.35
CA GLN A 28 5.19 4.04 8.55
C GLN A 28 5.19 5.54 8.20
N PRO A 29 6.18 6.33 8.67
CA PRO A 29 6.25 7.77 8.40
C PRO A 29 6.21 8.14 6.91
N ALA A 30 6.91 7.39 6.06
CA ALA A 30 6.90 7.55 4.60
C ALA A 30 5.52 7.32 3.94
N LEU A 31 4.62 6.57 4.60
CA LEU A 31 3.25 6.33 4.11
C LEU A 31 2.20 7.22 4.79
N LYS A 32 2.52 7.74 5.98
CA LYS A 32 1.63 8.57 6.78
C LYS A 32 1.46 9.97 6.17
N LYS A 33 2.55 10.59 5.71
CA LYS A 33 2.52 11.93 5.11
C LYS A 33 2.29 11.83 3.60
N LEU A 34 1.21 12.44 3.11
CA LEU A 34 0.89 12.54 1.68
C LEU A 34 1.66 13.71 1.03
N ASP A 35 2.98 13.72 1.19
CA ASP A 35 3.86 14.72 0.60
C ASP A 35 4.29 14.28 -0.80
N LYS A 36 4.00 15.10 -1.82
CA LYS A 36 4.38 14.80 -3.21
C LYS A 36 5.88 14.99 -3.45
N THR A 37 6.55 15.79 -2.63
CA THR A 37 8.00 16.01 -2.75
C THR A 37 8.82 14.79 -2.36
N CYS A 38 8.25 13.91 -1.52
CA CYS A 38 8.87 12.67 -1.07
C CYS A 38 8.31 11.43 -1.81
N LEU A 39 7.66 11.64 -2.96
CA LEU A 39 7.08 10.60 -3.79
C LEU A 39 7.79 10.60 -5.15
N GLN A 40 8.45 9.48 -5.47
CA GLN A 40 8.97 9.22 -6.79
C GLN A 40 8.20 8.06 -7.42
N VAL A 41 7.79 8.23 -8.67
CA VAL A 41 7.10 7.20 -9.44
C VAL A 41 7.88 6.97 -10.71
N SER A 42 8.19 5.71 -10.98
CA SER A 42 8.78 5.26 -12.24
C SER A 42 7.96 4.11 -12.81
N SER A 43 8.05 3.90 -14.12
CA SER A 43 7.44 2.76 -14.79
C SER A 43 8.50 1.97 -15.54
N ARG A 44 8.32 0.66 -15.56
CA ARG A 44 9.05 -0.27 -16.41
C ARG A 44 8.05 -0.85 -17.38
N ALA A 45 7.90 -0.21 -18.53
CA ALA A 45 6.88 -0.54 -19.52
C ALA A 45 7.10 -1.92 -20.17
N ASP A 46 8.36 -2.31 -20.30
CA ASP A 46 8.82 -3.65 -20.68
C ASP A 46 8.30 -4.73 -19.73
N GLU A 47 8.27 -4.43 -18.44
CA GLU A 47 7.84 -5.36 -17.39
C GLU A 47 6.37 -5.16 -16.97
N LYS A 48 5.67 -4.18 -17.55
CA LYS A 48 4.34 -3.73 -17.11
C LYS A 48 4.28 -3.46 -15.61
N LEU A 49 5.27 -2.73 -15.09
CA LEU A 49 5.35 -2.39 -13.66
C LEU A 49 5.33 -0.88 -13.45
N ILE A 50 4.60 -0.45 -12.42
CA ILE A 50 4.77 0.86 -11.79
C ILE A 50 5.53 0.63 -10.48
N LEU A 51 6.61 1.36 -10.31
CA LEU A 51 7.39 1.43 -9.09
C LEU A 51 7.11 2.76 -8.40
N ILE A 52 6.74 2.69 -7.13
CA ILE A 52 6.50 3.84 -6.29
C ILE A 52 7.50 3.81 -5.14
N HIS A 53 8.31 4.85 -5.04
CA HIS A 53 9.23 5.05 -3.94
C HIS A 53 8.75 6.23 -3.10
N ARG A 54 8.59 6.00 -1.80
CA ARG A 54 8.24 7.03 -0.81
C ARG A 54 9.35 7.13 0.22
N THR A 55 9.79 8.35 0.49
CA THR A 55 10.82 8.63 1.48
C THR A 55 10.27 9.49 2.63
N SER A 56 10.94 9.40 3.77
CA SER A 56 10.74 10.25 4.94
C SER A 56 12.09 10.39 5.63
N ALA A 57 12.17 11.30 6.61
CA ALA A 57 13.37 11.44 7.43
C ALA A 57 13.71 10.16 8.21
N ALA A 58 12.71 9.33 8.53
CA ALA A 58 12.88 8.13 9.37
C ALA A 58 12.95 6.82 8.59
N ASN A 59 12.32 6.72 7.42
CA ASN A 59 12.25 5.49 6.65
C ASN A 59 11.96 5.73 5.16
N GLN A 60 12.05 4.65 4.38
CA GLN A 60 11.67 4.61 2.97
C GLN A 60 10.84 3.36 2.67
N VAL A 61 9.95 3.45 1.69
CA VAL A 61 9.05 2.38 1.27
C VAL A 61 9.05 2.29 -0.25
N PHE A 62 9.18 1.06 -0.76
CA PHE A 62 9.07 0.73 -2.17
C PHE A 62 7.80 -0.10 -2.38
N LEU A 63 7.01 0.27 -3.38
CA LEU A 63 5.80 -0.44 -3.78
C LEU A 63 5.91 -0.72 -5.28
N SER A 64 5.52 -1.92 -5.68
CA SER A 64 5.35 -2.28 -7.09
C SER A 64 3.90 -2.64 -7.33
N THR A 65 3.34 -2.14 -8.43
CA THR A 65 2.05 -2.59 -8.93
C THR A 65 2.20 -2.96 -10.41
N GLU A 66 1.50 -4.00 -10.81
CA GLU A 66 1.28 -4.40 -12.19
C GLU A 66 0.46 -3.33 -12.93
N LEU A 67 0.78 -3.14 -14.22
CA LEU A 67 0.19 -2.18 -15.16
C LEU A 67 -0.62 -2.90 -16.26
#